data_AF-A0A968TFZ2-F1
#
_entry.id   AF-A0A968TFZ2-F1
#
_cell.length_a   1.000
_cell.length_b   1.000
_cell.length_c   1.000
_cell.angle_alpha   90.00
_cell.angle_beta   90.00
_cell.angle_gamma   90.00
#
_symmetry.space_group_name_H-M   'P 1'
#
loop_
_entity.id
_entity.type
_entity.pdbx_description
1 polymer ?
#
loop_
_entity_poly.entity_id
_entity_poly.type
_entity_poly.pdbx_seq_one_letter_code
_entity_poly.pdbx_strand_id
1 'polypeptide(L)'
;MQIKDDNLMGKVLTTLTVINRADQIRSEDGTITPENIRSITLHNVLVDTGATTLCLPADAIAKLGLKLLKEVDVATATGIGKARIFQDAKLSLCGREGTFECLE
;
A
#
# COMPACT_ATOMS: atom_id res chain seq x y z
N MET A 1 -14.56 1.27 -35.37
CA MET A 1 -13.59 0.74 -34.38
C MET A 1 -13.42 1.82 -33.34
N GLN A 2 -14.02 1.65 -32.16
CA GLN A 2 -14.02 2.68 -31.11
C GLN A 2 -12.70 2.54 -30.35
N ILE A 3 -11.82 3.53 -30.49
CA ILE A 3 -10.59 3.63 -29.70
C ILE A 3 -11.06 4.04 -28.29
N LYS A 4 -10.95 3.12 -27.33
CA LYS A 4 -11.10 3.45 -25.91
C LYS A 4 -9.84 4.19 -25.50
N ASP A 5 -9.94 5.50 -25.38
CA ASP A 5 -9.01 6.29 -24.58
C ASP A 5 -9.24 5.90 -23.11
N ASP A 6 -8.32 5.13 -22.52
CA ASP A 6 -8.39 4.73 -21.10
C ASP A 6 -8.06 5.90 -20.15
N ASN A 7 -7.85 7.11 -20.68
CA ASN A 7 -7.82 8.34 -19.91
C ASN A 7 -9.26 8.78 -19.58
N LEU A 8 -9.88 8.07 -18.63
CA LEU A 8 -11.11 8.52 -18.01
C LEU A 8 -10.85 9.88 -17.32
N MET A 9 -11.29 10.98 -17.97
CA MET A 9 -11.24 12.32 -17.36
C MET A 9 -11.78 12.25 -15.92
N GLY A 10 -10.95 12.61 -14.94
CA GLY A 10 -11.29 12.62 -13.52
C GLY A 10 -10.71 11.48 -12.66
N LYS A 11 -9.98 10.51 -13.23
CA LYS A 11 -9.23 9.50 -12.45
C LYS A 11 -7.73 9.61 -12.74
N VAL A 12 -6.94 9.81 -11.69
CA VAL A 12 -5.48 9.78 -11.79
C VAL A 12 -5.00 8.41 -11.34
N LEU A 13 -4.45 7.64 -12.26
CA LEU A 13 -3.84 6.34 -12.00
C LEU A 13 -2.32 6.48 -12.01
N THR A 14 -1.65 5.78 -11.10
CA THR A 14 -0.19 5.78 -11.03
C THR A 14 0.35 4.37 -10.79
N THR A 15 1.66 4.22 -11.01
CA THR A 15 2.43 3.05 -10.58
C THR A 15 3.26 3.45 -9.37
N LEU A 16 3.24 2.62 -8.33
CA LEU A 16 4.07 2.83 -7.14
C LEU A 16 4.70 1.52 -6.70
N THR A 17 5.81 1.64 -5.96
CA THR A 17 6.46 0.50 -5.31
C THR A 17 6.18 0.57 -3.83
N VAL A 18 5.74 -0.55 -3.24
CA VAL A 18 5.61 -0.71 -1.80
C VAL A 18 6.68 -1.68 -1.32
N ILE A 19 7.38 -1.31 -0.26
CA ILE A 19 8.47 -2.09 0.33
C ILE A 19 8.16 -2.30 1.81
N ASN A 20 8.45 -3.50 2.32
CA ASN A 20 8.41 -3.76 3.74
C ASN A 20 9.58 -3.03 4.44
N ARG A 21 9.29 -1.98 5.22
CA ARG A 21 10.34 -1.20 5.90
C ARG A 21 11.08 -2.03 6.96
N ALA A 22 10.40 -2.96 7.63
CA ALA A 22 11.05 -3.83 8.61
C ALA A 22 12.09 -4.73 7.96
N ASP A 23 11.85 -5.20 6.73
CA ASP A 23 12.85 -5.97 5.99
C ASP A 23 14.04 -5.10 5.58
N GLN A 24 13.82 -3.84 5.19
CA GLN A 24 14.93 -2.92 4.92
C GLN A 24 15.81 -2.72 6.15
N ILE A 25 15.20 -2.49 7.33
CA ILE A 25 15.94 -2.32 8.59
C ILE A 25 16.75 -3.59 8.91
N ARG A 26 16.14 -4.77 8.74
CA ARG A 26 16.80 -6.07 8.94
C ARG A 26 17.88 -6.36 7.89
N SER A 27 17.80 -5.74 6.72
CA SER A 27 18.87 -5.84 5.72
C SER A 27 20.01 -4.88 6.05
N GLU A 28 19.68 -3.68 6.55
CA GLU A 28 20.65 -2.66 7.00
C GLU A 28 21.48 -3.17 8.19
N ASP A 29 20.87 -3.93 9.11
CA ASP A 29 21.56 -4.53 10.27
C ASP A 29 22.23 -5.89 10.00
N GLY A 30 22.09 -6.43 8.79
CA GLY A 30 22.69 -7.70 8.36
C GLY A 30 21.93 -8.96 8.76
N THR A 31 20.73 -8.84 9.34
CA THR A 31 19.87 -9.99 9.69
C THR A 31 19.36 -10.73 8.44
N ILE A 32 19.08 -10.03 7.35
CA ILE A 32 18.69 -10.62 6.07
C ILE A 32 19.55 -10.05 4.93
N THR A 33 19.66 -10.79 3.83
CA THR A 33 20.29 -10.27 2.61
C THR A 33 19.36 -9.30 1.87
N PRO A 34 19.89 -8.35 1.08
CA PRO A 34 19.08 -7.37 0.35
C PRO A 34 18.05 -7.99 -0.61
N GLU A 35 18.33 -9.17 -1.16
CA GLU A 35 17.41 -9.92 -2.02
C GLU A 35 16.15 -10.43 -1.30
N ASN A 36 16.19 -10.51 0.04
CA ASN A 36 15.07 -10.95 0.87
C ASN A 36 14.15 -9.79 1.30
N ILE A 37 14.42 -8.56 0.86
CA ILE A 37 13.54 -7.42 1.12
C ILE A 37 12.28 -7.59 0.28
N ARG A 38 11.14 -7.82 0.94
CA ARG A 38 9.85 -7.95 0.24
C ARG A 38 9.42 -6.59 -0.32
N SER A 39 9.14 -6.59 -1.61
CA SER A 39 8.70 -5.43 -2.38
C SER A 39 7.68 -5.86 -3.42
N ILE A 40 6.68 -5.02 -3.67
CA ILE A 40 5.70 -5.20 -4.74
C ILE A 40 5.57 -3.90 -5.54
N THR A 41 5.43 -4.04 -6.85
CA THR A 41 5.05 -2.93 -7.73
C THR A 41 3.56 -3.03 -8.03
N LEU A 42 2.81 -1.99 -7.68
CA LEU A 42 1.39 -1.88 -7.93
C LEU A 42 1.16 -0.98 -9.13
N HIS A 43 0.41 -1.48 -10.11
CA HIS A 43 0.00 -0.74 -11.29
C HIS A 43 -1.45 -0.27 -11.15
N ASN A 44 -1.80 0.79 -11.87
CA ASN A 44 -3.16 1.34 -11.89
C ASN A 44 -3.70 1.71 -10.49
N VAL A 45 -2.83 2.22 -9.63
CA VAL A 45 -3.21 2.68 -8.29
C VAL A 45 -3.93 4.02 -8.40
N LEU A 46 -5.11 4.11 -7.81
CA LEU A 46 -5.90 5.33 -7.80
C LEU A 46 -5.30 6.35 -6.82
N VAL A 47 -5.05 7.56 -7.31
CA VAL A 47 -4.76 8.71 -6.46
C VAL A 47 -6.09 9.33 -6.02
N ASP A 48 -6.49 9.02 -4.78
CA ASP A 48 -7.74 9.49 -4.19
C ASP A 48 -7.48 10.58 -3.13
N THR A 49 -7.83 11.82 -3.44
CA THR A 49 -7.72 12.95 -2.49
C THR A 49 -8.73 12.90 -1.35
N GLY A 50 -9.76 12.06 -1.46
CA GLY A 50 -10.74 11.81 -0.40
C GLY A 50 -10.28 10.78 0.63
N ALA A 51 -9.24 10.00 0.33
CA ALA A 51 -8.68 9.02 1.24
C ALA A 51 -7.69 9.70 2.21
N THR A 52 -7.87 9.48 3.51
CA THR A 52 -6.97 9.99 4.56
C THR A 52 -5.90 8.98 4.96
N THR A 53 -6.00 7.73 4.49
CA THR A 53 -5.10 6.62 4.83
C THR A 53 -4.83 5.78 3.58
N LEU A 54 -3.61 5.27 3.47
CA LEU A 54 -3.24 4.34 2.40
C LEU A 54 -4.08 3.07 2.51
N CYS A 55 -4.73 2.64 1.44
CA CYS A 55 -5.45 1.36 1.40
C CYS A 55 -4.70 0.37 0.53
N LEU A 56 -4.47 -0.85 1.03
CA LEU A 56 -3.84 -1.93 0.29
C LEU A 56 -4.70 -3.18 0.37
N PRO A 57 -4.89 -3.92 -0.73
CA PRO A 57 -5.66 -5.16 -0.68
C PRO A 57 -4.93 -6.20 0.19
N ALA A 58 -5.72 -7.07 0.84
CA ALA A 58 -5.21 -8.09 1.75
C ALA A 58 -4.10 -8.98 1.13
N ASP A 59 -4.16 -9.26 -0.18
CA ASP A 59 -3.14 -10.04 -0.87
C ASP A 59 -1.81 -9.30 -0.98
N ALA A 60 -1.83 -7.98 -1.23
CA ALA A 60 -0.64 -7.13 -1.24
C ALA A 60 0.00 -7.05 0.15
N ILE A 61 -0.82 -6.86 1.18
CA ILE A 61 -0.39 -6.85 2.59
C ILE A 61 0.28 -8.18 2.96
N ALA A 62 -0.34 -9.31 2.58
CA ALA A 62 0.19 -10.64 2.84
C ALA A 62 1.51 -10.91 2.09
N LYS A 63 1.63 -10.50 0.82
CA LYS A 63 2.86 -10.63 0.02
C LYS A 63 4.01 -9.81 0.61
N LEU A 64 3.72 -8.60 1.08
CA LEU A 64 4.68 -7.76 1.79
C LEU A 64 4.99 -8.29 3.19
N GLY A 65 4.06 -9.04 3.79
CA GLY A 65 4.11 -9.51 5.17
C GLY A 65 4.23 -8.35 6.17
N LEU A 66 3.41 -7.32 5.95
CA LEU A 66 3.28 -6.19 6.88
C LEU A 66 2.70 -6.68 8.20
N LYS A 67 3.07 -6.03 9.30
CA LYS A 67 2.58 -6.40 10.62
C LYS A 67 1.30 -5.64 10.95
N LEU A 68 0.33 -6.35 11.52
CA LEU A 68 -0.86 -5.73 12.09
C LEU A 68 -0.42 -4.77 13.21
N LEU A 69 -0.88 -3.53 13.12
CA LEU A 69 -0.68 -2.50 14.14
C LEU A 69 -1.85 -2.49 15.12
N LYS A 70 -3.07 -2.40 14.60
CA LYS A 70 -4.31 -2.33 15.40
C LYS A 70 -5.54 -2.70 14.56
N GLU A 71 -6.62 -3.05 15.24
CA GLU A 71 -7.97 -3.10 14.66
C GLU A 71 -8.71 -1.82 15.05
N VAL A 72 -9.47 -1.25 14.12
CA VAL A 72 -10.32 -0.08 14.36
C VAL A 72 -11.75 -0.37 13.94
N ASP A 73 -12.70 0.18 14.70
CA ASP A 73 -14.10 0.13 14.32
C ASP A 73 -14.36 1.11 13.16
N VAL A 74 -15.02 0.63 12.12
CA VAL A 74 -15.32 1.41 10.91
C VAL A 74 -16.82 1.42 10.68
N ALA A 75 -17.39 2.62 10.59
CA ALA A 75 -18.77 2.79 10.20
C ALA A 75 -18.90 2.61 8.69
N THR A 76 -19.60 1.56 8.26
CA THR A 76 -19.95 1.31 6.87
C THR A 76 -21.45 1.47 6.66
N ALA A 77 -21.89 1.57 5.41
CA ALA A 77 -23.33 1.62 5.09
C ALA A 77 -24.11 0.40 5.60
N THR A 78 -23.44 -0.73 5.85
CA THR A 78 -24.01 -1.97 6.38
C THR A 78 -23.93 -2.09 7.91
N GLY A 79 -23.34 -1.12 8.61
CA GLY A 79 -23.16 -1.13 10.06
C GLY A 79 -21.71 -0.90 10.49
N ILE A 80 -21.46 -1.05 11.79
CA ILE A 80 -20.10 -0.97 12.35
C ILE A 80 -19.39 -2.29 12.06
N GLY A 81 -18.31 -2.22 11.27
CA GLY A 81 -17.38 -3.32 11.02
C GLY A 81 -16.04 -3.07 11.70
N LYS A 82 -15.11 -4.01 11.56
CA LYS A 82 -13.71 -3.83 11.95
C LYS A 82 -12.83 -3.75 10.72
N ALA A 83 -11.90 -2.81 10.70
CA ALA A 83 -10.79 -2.77 9.74
C ALA A 83 -9.47 -3.00 10.44
N ARG A 84 -8.52 -3.55 9.69
CA ARG A 84 -7.17 -3.86 10.16
C ARG A 84 -6.21 -2.82 9.61
N ILE A 85 -5.43 -2.22 10.50
CA ILE A 85 -4.38 -1.28 10.14
C ILE A 85 -3.04 -1.98 10.31
N PHE A 86 -2.21 -1.92 9.27
CA PHE A 86 -0.87 -2.48 9.20
C PHE A 86 0.17 -1.36 9.12
N GLN A 87 1.35 -1.61 9.69
CA GLN A 87 2.44 -0.63 9.76
C GLN A 87 3.57 -0.95 8.76
N ASP A 88 4.50 0.00 8.63
CA ASP A 88 5.77 -0.16 7.93
C ASP A 88 5.68 -0.37 6.42
N ALA A 89 4.62 0.15 5.78
CA ALA A 89 4.54 0.22 4.33
C ALA A 89 5.34 1.41 3.80
N LYS A 90 6.55 1.16 3.27
CA LYS A 90 7.36 2.20 2.62
C LYS A 90 6.96 2.33 1.15
N LEU A 91 6.44 3.48 0.77
CA LEU A 91 6.11 3.83 -0.61
C LEU A 91 7.30 4.50 -1.29
N SER A 92 7.48 4.18 -2.57
CA SER A 92 8.29 4.94 -3.51
C SER A 92 7.44 5.33 -4.72
N LEU A 93 7.32 6.64 -4.97
CA LEU A 93 6.51 7.21 -6.05
C LEU A 93 7.21 8.44 -6.61
N CYS A 94 7.49 8.45 -7.92
CA CYS A 94 8.10 9.58 -8.63
C CYS A 94 9.37 10.13 -7.95
N GLY A 95 10.23 9.24 -7.43
CA GLY A 95 11.47 9.61 -6.72
C GLY A 95 11.26 10.16 -5.31
N ARG A 96 10.03 10.14 -4.80
CA ARG A 96 9.70 10.47 -3.40
C ARG A 96 9.46 9.19 -2.63
N GLU A 97 9.87 9.20 -1.36
CA GLU A 97 9.68 8.08 -0.46
C GLU A 97 8.93 8.53 0.80
N GLY A 98 8.15 7.62 1.38
CA GLY A 98 7.50 7.84 2.67
C GLY A 98 7.06 6.51 3.29
N THR A 99 6.98 6.47 4.63
CA THR A 99 6.51 5.28 5.37
C THR A 99 5.14 5.59 5.94
N PHE A 100 4.19 4.68 5.72
CA PHE A 100 2.79 4.90 6.06
C PHE A 100 2.20 3.68 6.77
N GLU A 101 1.18 3.94 7.57
CA GLU A 101 0.20 2.93 7.97
C GLU A 101 -0.73 2.67 6.78
N CYS A 102 -1.17 1.42 6.62
CA CYS A 102 -2.15 1.06 5.60
C CYS A 102 -3.34 0.33 6.20
N LEU A 103 -4.52 0.63 5.66
CA LEU A 103 -5.77 -0.05 5.94
C LEU A 103 -5.99 -1.14 4.90
N GLU A 104 -6.52 -2.29 5.34
CA GLU A 104 -6.90 -3.41 4.48
C GLU A 104 -8.25 -3.22 3.77
#